data_AF-A6UYI3-F1
#
_entry.id   AF-A6UYI3-F1
#
_cell.length_a   1.000
_cell.length_b   1.000
_cell.length_c   1.000
_cell.angle_alpha   90.00
_cell.angle_beta   90.00
_cell.angle_gamma   90.00
#
_symmetry.space_group_name_H-M   'P 1'
#
loop_
_entity.id
_entity.type
_entity.pdbx_description
1 polymer ?
#
loop_
_entity_poly.entity_id
_entity_poly.type
_entity_poly.pdbx_seq_one_letter_code
_entity_poly.pdbx_strand_id
1 'polypeptide(L)'
;MSKRKRYSPEFKREAIELVRRSGASCRQVALEIGVAPDLLTRWVREAQSGVEKAFLGTGSPRDEELARLKRELARVLRSVIFKRRGSVLCQGVIERHTVIQRCRNEYPVRLMCRCLKVSANGYYAWQDRAPSPRARANARLVKRIREIHEHSRGMIGAPRMHEDLLDEGETVSPEPRCPPEGSRAHSRLAAPEEVCFGRSASSLQPPASSLQPPAGVSNLLERVFTALEPERKWVTDITEISTLEGKLFLCVVLDLYSKLVIGWSMHHRQDRQMVIRAVEMVIWQRRGTGR
;
A
#
# COMPACT_ATOMS: atom_id res chain seq x y z
N MET A 1 -44.79 -38.44 -3.43
CA MET A 1 -44.19 -39.39 -4.39
C MET A 1 -42.68 -39.12 -4.51
N SER A 2 -41.84 -40.12 -4.20
CA SER A 2 -40.38 -39.96 -4.20
C SER A 2 -39.87 -39.78 -5.64
N LYS A 3 -39.14 -38.68 -5.91
CA LYS A 3 -38.55 -38.42 -7.24
C LYS A 3 -37.52 -39.52 -7.55
N ARG A 4 -37.70 -40.24 -8.66
CA ARG A 4 -36.78 -41.28 -9.13
C ARG A 4 -35.40 -40.66 -9.39
N LYS A 5 -34.38 -41.11 -8.66
CA LYS A 5 -32.99 -40.65 -8.84
C LYS A 5 -32.53 -40.99 -10.26
N ARG A 6 -32.06 -39.98 -11.00
CA ARG A 6 -31.48 -40.13 -12.36
C ARG A 6 -29.97 -39.96 -12.25
N TYR A 7 -29.22 -40.73 -13.04
CA TYR A 7 -27.75 -40.77 -13.03
C TYR A 7 -27.20 -40.46 -14.42
N SER A 8 -26.12 -39.68 -14.49
CA SER A 8 -25.48 -39.28 -15.75
C SER A 8 -24.81 -40.49 -16.43
N PRO A 9 -24.66 -40.47 -17.77
CA PRO A 9 -24.04 -41.58 -18.50
C PRO A 9 -22.57 -41.78 -18.15
N GLU A 10 -21.83 -40.70 -17.88
CA GLU A 10 -20.43 -40.75 -17.46
C GLU A 10 -20.28 -41.44 -16.11
N PHE A 11 -21.12 -41.08 -15.13
CA PHE A 11 -21.11 -41.70 -13.81
C PHE A 11 -21.40 -43.21 -13.88
N LYS A 12 -22.33 -43.63 -14.75
CA LYS A 12 -22.60 -45.06 -14.95
C LYS A 12 -21.37 -45.79 -15.51
N ARG A 13 -20.67 -45.19 -16.49
CA ARG A 13 -19.44 -45.76 -17.06
C ARG A 13 -18.33 -45.85 -16.02
N GLU A 14 -18.11 -44.80 -15.25
CA GLU A 14 -17.10 -44.77 -14.19
C GLU A 14 -17.40 -45.79 -13.08
N ALA A 15 -18.67 -45.95 -12.69
CA ALA A 15 -19.08 -46.96 -11.72
C ALA A 15 -18.84 -48.39 -12.24
N ILE A 16 -19.08 -48.67 -13.52
CA ILE A 16 -18.81 -49.98 -14.14
C ILE A 16 -17.30 -50.24 -14.23
N GLU A 17 -16.52 -49.24 -14.64
CA GLU A 17 -15.05 -49.32 -14.67
C GLU A 17 -14.46 -49.56 -13.28
N LEU A 18 -15.05 -48.94 -12.25
CA LEU A 18 -14.61 -49.15 -10.87
C LEU A 18 -14.84 -50.60 -10.41
N VAL A 19 -15.96 -51.22 -10.79
CA VAL A 19 -16.21 -52.66 -10.55
C VAL A 19 -15.19 -53.53 -11.30
N ARG A 20 -14.89 -53.22 -12.56
CA ARG A 20 -13.93 -53.98 -13.37
C ARG A 20 -12.51 -53.89 -12.81
N ARG A 21 -12.08 -52.70 -12.38
CA ARG A 21 -10.73 -52.44 -11.87
C ARG A 21 -10.52 -52.96 -10.44
N SER A 22 -11.54 -52.86 -9.58
CA SER A 22 -11.42 -53.28 -8.18
C SER A 22 -11.56 -54.78 -7.97
N GLY A 23 -12.20 -55.52 -8.89
CA GLY A 23 -12.53 -56.94 -8.71
C GLY A 23 -13.48 -57.21 -7.54
N ALA A 24 -14.03 -56.16 -6.92
CA ALA A 24 -14.90 -56.25 -5.76
C ALA A 24 -16.34 -56.56 -6.15
N SER A 25 -17.11 -57.07 -5.19
CA SER A 25 -18.54 -57.33 -5.37
C SER A 25 -19.29 -56.06 -5.77
N CYS A 26 -20.20 -56.17 -6.76
CA CYS A 26 -21.08 -55.07 -7.16
C CYS A 26 -21.82 -54.44 -5.96
N ARG A 27 -22.13 -55.22 -4.92
CA ARG A 27 -22.79 -54.71 -3.71
C ARG A 27 -21.88 -53.78 -2.90
N GLN A 28 -20.60 -54.11 -2.78
CA GLN A 28 -19.63 -53.32 -2.02
C GLN A 28 -19.36 -51.99 -2.73
N VAL A 29 -19.10 -52.04 -4.03
CA VAL A 29 -18.91 -50.83 -4.85
C VAL A 29 -20.15 -49.94 -4.87
N ALA A 30 -21.35 -50.53 -4.91
CA ALA A 30 -22.59 -49.76 -4.84
C ALA A 30 -22.75 -49.02 -3.50
N LEU A 31 -22.36 -49.64 -2.37
CA LEU A 31 -22.40 -49.01 -1.06
C LEU A 31 -21.39 -47.86 -0.94
N GLU A 32 -20.17 -48.05 -1.47
CA GLU A 32 -19.11 -47.01 -1.46
C GLU A 32 -19.50 -45.77 -2.28
N ILE A 33 -20.15 -45.96 -3.43
CA ILE A 33 -20.56 -44.88 -4.32
C ILE A 33 -21.97 -44.33 -3.94
N GLY A 34 -22.69 -45.01 -3.04
CA GLY A 34 -24.01 -44.58 -2.56
C GLY A 34 -25.16 -44.83 -3.55
N VAL A 35 -25.08 -45.93 -4.30
CA VAL A 35 -26.09 -46.39 -5.27
C VAL A 35 -26.77 -47.66 -4.76
N ALA A 36 -28.02 -47.91 -5.14
CA ALA A 36 -28.70 -49.16 -4.80
C ALA A 36 -27.98 -50.37 -5.45
N PRO A 37 -27.64 -51.43 -4.71
CA PRO A 37 -26.89 -52.59 -5.23
C PRO A 37 -27.50 -53.25 -6.48
N ASP A 38 -28.83 -53.34 -6.51
CA ASP A 38 -29.57 -53.95 -7.64
C ASP A 38 -29.43 -53.12 -8.92
N LEU A 39 -29.30 -51.80 -8.78
CA LEU A 39 -29.17 -50.85 -9.89
C LEU A 39 -27.80 -50.99 -10.58
N LEU A 40 -26.73 -51.12 -9.79
CA LEU A 40 -25.38 -51.29 -10.31
C LEU A 40 -25.20 -52.66 -10.97
N THR A 41 -25.77 -53.71 -10.36
CA THR A 41 -25.78 -55.07 -10.94
C THR A 41 -26.47 -55.09 -12.30
N ARG A 42 -27.59 -54.36 -12.43
CA ARG A 42 -28.28 -54.19 -13.71
C ARG A 42 -27.42 -53.45 -14.74
N TRP A 43 -26.74 -52.36 -14.37
CA TRP A 43 -25.88 -51.60 -15.28
C TRP A 43 -24.70 -52.42 -15.81
N VAL A 44 -24.09 -53.26 -14.96
CA VAL A 44 -22.99 -54.16 -15.37
C VAL A 44 -23.49 -55.19 -16.38
N ARG A 45 -24.68 -55.78 -16.16
CA ARG A 45 -25.31 -56.71 -17.12
C ARG A 45 -25.66 -56.02 -18.45
N GLU A 46 -26.25 -54.82 -18.39
CA GLU A 46 -26.57 -54.02 -19.57
C GLU A 46 -25.31 -53.69 -20.38
N ALA A 47 -24.19 -53.37 -19.72
CA ALA A 47 -22.90 -53.10 -20.38
C ALA A 47 -22.25 -54.35 -21.00
N GLN A 48 -22.49 -55.54 -20.44
CA GLN A 48 -22.03 -56.81 -21.02
C GLN A 48 -22.86 -57.23 -22.25
N SER A 49 -24.13 -56.84 -22.29
CA SER A 49 -25.05 -57.20 -23.39
C SER A 49 -24.85 -56.41 -24.70
N GLY A 50 -23.87 -55.50 -24.76
CA GLY A 50 -23.50 -54.78 -25.99
C GLY A 50 -24.54 -53.76 -26.50
N VAL A 51 -25.60 -53.48 -25.74
CA VAL A 51 -26.61 -52.49 -26.12
C VAL A 51 -26.08 -51.08 -25.83
N GLU A 52 -25.31 -50.49 -26.76
CA GLU A 52 -24.81 -49.11 -26.66
C GLU A 52 -25.94 -48.07 -26.48
N LYS A 53 -27.19 -48.42 -26.81
CA LYS A 53 -28.38 -47.57 -26.60
C LYS A 53 -28.84 -47.46 -25.14
N ALA A 54 -28.28 -48.20 -24.18
CA ALA A 54 -28.72 -48.19 -22.78
C ALA A 54 -28.39 -46.90 -21.98
N PHE A 55 -27.56 -46.01 -22.55
CA PHE A 55 -27.06 -44.82 -21.84
C PHE A 55 -27.62 -43.47 -22.34
N LEU A 56 -28.70 -43.48 -23.14
CA LEU A 56 -29.41 -42.26 -23.57
C LEU A 56 -30.34 -41.73 -22.46
N GLY A 57 -29.76 -41.47 -21.28
CA GLY A 57 -30.43 -40.73 -20.22
C GLY A 57 -29.98 -39.28 -20.25
N THR A 58 -30.88 -38.36 -20.56
CA THR A 58 -30.67 -36.91 -20.36
C THR A 58 -30.39 -36.66 -18.88
N GLY A 59 -29.12 -36.42 -18.54
CA GLY A 59 -28.66 -36.10 -17.18
C GLY A 59 -29.11 -34.71 -16.74
N SER A 60 -29.57 -34.64 -15.49
CA SER A 60 -29.95 -33.47 -14.66
C SER A 60 -29.61 -33.89 -13.23
N PRO A 61 -29.69 -33.09 -12.15
CA PRO A 61 -29.27 -31.71 -11.86
C PRO A 61 -27.89 -31.66 -11.19
N ARG A 62 -27.26 -32.81 -10.91
CA ARG A 62 -25.96 -32.91 -10.19
C ARG A 62 -24.80 -32.35 -11.01
N ASP A 63 -24.87 -32.49 -12.32
CA ASP A 63 -23.91 -31.88 -13.26
C ASP A 63 -24.14 -30.37 -13.36
N GLU A 64 -25.39 -29.90 -13.22
CA GLU A 64 -25.71 -28.48 -13.11
C GLU A 64 -25.20 -27.89 -11.79
N GLU A 65 -25.32 -28.64 -10.69
CA GLU A 65 -24.76 -28.31 -9.37
C GLU A 65 -23.23 -28.31 -9.40
N LEU A 66 -22.59 -29.31 -10.01
CA LEU A 66 -21.13 -29.35 -10.18
C LEU A 66 -20.65 -28.21 -11.08
N ALA A 67 -21.34 -27.94 -12.18
CA ALA A 67 -21.03 -26.82 -13.05
C ALA A 67 -21.25 -25.48 -12.32
N ARG A 68 -22.30 -25.38 -11.48
CA ARG A 68 -22.56 -24.21 -10.64
C ARG A 68 -21.46 -24.02 -9.60
N LEU A 69 -21.10 -25.06 -8.85
CA LEU A 69 -20.05 -25.02 -7.84
C LEU A 69 -18.68 -24.72 -8.46
N LYS A 70 -18.34 -25.31 -9.61
CA LYS A 70 -17.12 -24.98 -10.37
C LYS A 70 -17.12 -23.51 -10.80
N ARG A 71 -18.25 -22.98 -11.28
CA ARG A 71 -18.41 -21.55 -11.61
C ARG A 71 -18.27 -20.65 -10.39
N GLU A 72 -18.84 -21.04 -9.26
CA GLU A 72 -18.75 -20.31 -7.99
C GLU A 72 -17.32 -20.32 -7.44
N LEU A 73 -16.64 -21.47 -7.43
CA LEU A 73 -15.23 -21.60 -7.06
C LEU A 73 -14.33 -20.74 -7.94
N ALA A 74 -14.50 -20.79 -9.27
CA ALA A 74 -13.73 -19.96 -10.19
C ALA A 74 -13.98 -18.45 -9.96
N ARG A 75 -15.18 -18.06 -9.52
CA ARG A 75 -15.50 -16.67 -9.17
C ARG A 75 -14.85 -16.26 -7.84
N VAL A 76 -14.93 -17.12 -6.82
CA VAL A 76 -14.35 -16.87 -5.49
C VAL A 76 -12.83 -16.80 -5.58
N LEU A 77 -12.18 -17.75 -6.24
CA LEU A 77 -10.72 -17.75 -6.43
C LEU A 77 -10.23 -16.47 -7.09
N ARG A 78 -10.87 -16.04 -8.19
CA ARG A 78 -10.55 -14.76 -8.85
C ARG A 78 -10.71 -13.56 -7.92
N SER A 79 -11.75 -13.56 -7.07
CA SER A 79 -11.98 -12.48 -6.10
C SER A 79 -10.92 -12.42 -4.99
N VAL A 80 -10.46 -13.58 -4.52
CA VAL A 80 -9.42 -13.70 -3.48
C VAL A 80 -8.07 -13.27 -4.02
N ILE A 81 -7.71 -13.72 -5.23
CA ILE A 81 -6.46 -13.32 -5.90
C ILE A 81 -6.41 -11.81 -6.10
N PHE A 82 -7.50 -11.20 -6.56
CA PHE A 82 -7.59 -9.76 -6.75
C PHE A 82 -7.45 -9.00 -5.41
N LYS A 83 -8.11 -9.45 -4.34
CA LYS A 83 -7.98 -8.83 -3.00
C LYS A 83 -6.57 -8.97 -2.42
N ARG A 84 -5.89 -10.09 -2.66
CA ARG A 84 -4.51 -10.32 -2.20
C ARG A 84 -3.50 -9.41 -2.92
N ARG A 85 -3.78 -9.06 -4.19
CA ARG A 85 -2.94 -8.14 -4.99
C ARG A 85 -3.13 -6.66 -4.66
N GLY A 86 -4.23 -6.26 -3.99
CA GLY A 86 -4.55 -4.85 -3.78
C GLY A 86 -4.81 -4.49 -2.32
N SER A 87 -3.90 -3.73 -1.69
CA SER A 87 -4.11 -3.01 -0.42
C SER A 87 -5.04 -1.78 -0.55
N VAL A 88 -5.88 -1.77 -1.59
CA VAL A 88 -6.63 -0.60 -2.11
C VAL A 88 -7.95 -0.37 -1.35
N LEU A 89 -8.35 -1.30 -0.48
CA LEU A 89 -9.62 -1.22 0.25
C LEU A 89 -9.68 -0.05 1.24
N CYS A 90 -8.52 0.50 1.64
CA CYS A 90 -8.40 1.65 2.54
C CYS A 90 -8.29 3.01 1.81
N GLN A 91 -8.25 3.01 0.47
CA GLN A 91 -8.09 4.23 -0.32
C GLN A 91 -9.42 4.83 -0.78
N GLY A 92 -9.36 6.08 -1.24
CA GLY A 92 -10.50 6.82 -1.79
C GLY A 92 -11.12 6.16 -3.01
N VAL A 93 -12.35 6.57 -3.37
CA VAL A 93 -13.12 5.98 -4.47
C VAL A 93 -12.41 6.11 -5.83
N ILE A 94 -11.63 7.18 -6.02
CA ILE A 94 -10.86 7.42 -7.25
C ILE A 94 -9.79 6.35 -7.43
N GLU A 95 -8.99 6.05 -6.39
CA GLU A 95 -7.95 5.02 -6.48
C GLU A 95 -8.51 3.62 -6.75
N ARG A 96 -9.70 3.34 -6.21
CA ARG A 96 -10.41 2.10 -6.53
C ARG A 96 -10.75 2.03 -8.02
N HIS A 97 -11.15 3.14 -8.63
CA HIS A 97 -11.39 3.19 -10.08
C HIS A 97 -10.10 3.10 -10.89
N THR A 98 -9.01 3.74 -10.44
CA THR A 98 -7.67 3.61 -11.06
C THR A 98 -7.21 2.15 -11.12
N VAL A 99 -7.40 1.39 -10.04
CA VAL A 99 -7.01 -0.01 -9.98
C VAL A 99 -7.89 -0.89 -10.87
N ILE A 100 -9.19 -0.61 -10.93
CA ILE A 100 -10.09 -1.27 -11.90
C ILE A 100 -9.64 -1.01 -13.33
N GLN A 101 -9.23 0.22 -13.64
CA GLN A 101 -8.72 0.60 -14.96
C GLN A 101 -7.44 -0.17 -15.32
N ARG A 102 -6.47 -0.23 -14.40
CA ARG A 102 -5.19 -0.95 -14.62
C ARG A 102 -5.39 -2.44 -14.84
N CYS A 103 -6.30 -3.06 -14.08
CA CYS A 103 -6.55 -4.50 -14.12
C CYS A 103 -7.69 -4.93 -15.07
N ARG A 104 -8.23 -4.02 -15.89
CA ARG A 104 -9.42 -4.26 -16.74
C ARG A 104 -9.26 -5.41 -17.74
N ASN A 105 -8.02 -5.68 -18.17
CA ASN A 105 -7.72 -6.74 -19.14
C ASN A 105 -7.55 -8.12 -18.46
N GLU A 106 -7.22 -8.14 -17.16
CA GLU A 106 -6.97 -9.37 -16.41
C GLU A 106 -8.23 -9.88 -15.69
N TYR A 107 -9.11 -8.97 -15.25
CA TYR A 107 -10.30 -9.33 -14.47
C TYR A 107 -11.55 -8.61 -14.99
N PRO A 108 -12.74 -9.25 -14.95
CA PRO A 108 -13.98 -8.58 -15.30
C PRO A 108 -14.27 -7.39 -14.38
N VAL A 109 -14.61 -6.22 -14.96
CA VAL A 109 -14.92 -4.98 -14.23
C VAL A 109 -15.96 -5.20 -13.12
N ARG A 110 -17.07 -5.89 -13.42
CA ARG A 110 -18.12 -6.19 -12.42
C ARG A 110 -17.63 -7.05 -11.26
N LEU A 111 -16.61 -7.89 -11.46
CA LEU A 111 -15.97 -8.65 -10.38
C LEU A 111 -15.15 -7.71 -9.50
N MET A 112 -14.31 -6.87 -10.11
CA MET A 112 -13.47 -5.92 -9.38
C MET A 112 -14.31 -4.87 -8.61
N CYS A 113 -15.36 -4.32 -9.21
CA CYS A 113 -16.28 -3.39 -8.56
C CYS A 113 -16.91 -4.00 -7.29
N ARG A 114 -17.32 -5.28 -7.35
CA ARG A 114 -17.83 -6.00 -6.18
C ARG A 114 -16.75 -6.22 -5.12
N CYS A 115 -15.52 -6.53 -5.53
CA CYS A 115 -14.40 -6.71 -4.60
C CYS A 115 -14.04 -5.41 -3.87
N LEU A 116 -14.06 -4.27 -4.56
CA LEU A 116 -13.69 -2.95 -4.04
C LEU A 116 -14.87 -2.15 -3.44
N LYS A 117 -16.07 -2.75 -3.41
CA LYS A 117 -17.32 -2.12 -2.95
C LYS A 117 -17.61 -0.78 -3.65
N VAL A 118 -17.45 -0.73 -4.97
CA VAL A 118 -17.81 0.42 -5.82
C VAL A 118 -18.86 0.04 -6.85
N SER A 119 -19.67 1.00 -7.32
CA SER A 119 -20.67 0.74 -8.35
C SER A 119 -20.01 0.68 -9.74
N ALA A 120 -20.49 -0.25 -10.59
CA ALA A 120 -20.02 -0.33 -11.97
C ALA A 120 -20.40 0.93 -12.77
N ASN A 121 -21.60 1.47 -12.52
CA ASN A 121 -22.04 2.72 -13.15
C ASN A 121 -21.14 3.90 -12.75
N GLY A 122 -20.70 3.97 -11.49
CA GLY A 122 -19.77 4.98 -11.02
C GLY A 122 -18.38 4.87 -11.66
N TYR A 123 -17.92 3.65 -11.94
CA TYR A 123 -16.66 3.44 -12.65
C TYR A 123 -16.70 3.95 -14.10
N TYR A 124 -17.73 3.57 -14.87
CA TYR A 124 -17.85 4.06 -16.26
C TYR A 124 -18.08 5.58 -16.29
N ALA A 125 -18.92 6.12 -15.39
CA ALA A 125 -19.11 7.56 -15.25
C ALA A 125 -17.84 8.30 -14.78
N TRP A 126 -16.89 7.64 -14.14
CA TRP A 126 -15.56 8.18 -13.81
C TRP A 126 -14.62 8.10 -15.01
N GLN A 127 -14.65 6.99 -15.77
CA GLN A 127 -13.84 6.77 -16.96
C GLN A 127 -14.14 7.80 -18.06
N ASP A 128 -15.42 8.11 -18.25
CA ASP A 128 -15.87 9.07 -19.28
C ASP A 128 -15.86 10.53 -18.78
N ARG A 129 -15.49 10.75 -17.51
CA ARG A 129 -15.54 12.08 -16.90
C ARG A 129 -14.42 12.95 -17.46
N ALA A 130 -14.80 13.99 -18.19
CA ALA A 130 -13.88 15.07 -18.54
C ALA A 130 -13.33 15.74 -17.27
N PRO A 131 -12.06 16.19 -17.28
CA PRO A 131 -11.46 16.85 -16.13
C PRO A 131 -12.26 18.11 -15.78
N SER A 132 -12.67 18.22 -14.51
CA SER A 132 -13.40 19.39 -14.02
C SER A 132 -12.55 20.67 -14.17
N PRO A 133 -13.17 21.86 -14.21
CA PRO A 133 -12.41 23.13 -14.22
C PRO A 133 -11.36 23.20 -13.11
N ARG A 134 -11.69 22.68 -11.92
CA ARG A 134 -10.77 22.58 -10.79
C ARG A 134 -9.63 21.58 -11.03
N ALA A 135 -9.91 20.42 -11.62
CA ALA A 135 -8.88 19.46 -11.98
C ALA A 135 -7.90 20.02 -13.03
N ARG A 136 -8.40 20.79 -14.00
CA ARG A 136 -7.57 21.49 -14.99
C ARG A 136 -6.72 22.58 -14.34
N ALA A 137 -7.29 23.37 -13.43
CA ALA A 137 -6.55 24.37 -12.66
C ALA A 137 -5.45 23.71 -11.80
N ASN A 138 -5.77 22.64 -11.07
CA ASN A 138 -4.78 21.89 -10.30
C ASN A 138 -3.65 21.31 -11.17
N ALA A 139 -3.98 20.78 -12.36
CA ALA A 139 -2.96 20.26 -13.27
C ALA A 139 -2.01 21.37 -13.76
N ARG A 140 -2.53 22.58 -14.04
CA ARG A 140 -1.70 23.75 -14.37
C ARG A 140 -0.80 24.14 -13.19
N LEU A 141 -1.35 24.22 -11.98
CA LEU A 141 -0.60 24.54 -10.77
C LEU A 141 0.51 23.52 -10.48
N VAL A 142 0.23 22.22 -10.58
CA VAL A 142 1.24 21.17 -10.40
C VAL A 142 2.37 21.31 -11.40
N LYS A 143 2.06 21.62 -12.66
CA LYS A 143 3.08 21.89 -13.68
C LYS A 143 3.96 23.08 -13.27
N ARG A 144 3.33 24.17 -12.82
CA ARG A 144 4.06 25.38 -12.40
C ARG A 144 4.96 25.14 -11.19
N ILE A 145 4.46 24.42 -10.18
CA ILE A 145 5.24 24.02 -9.00
C ILE A 145 6.48 23.21 -9.41
N ARG A 146 6.33 22.27 -10.36
CA ARG A 146 7.46 21.49 -10.88
C ARG A 146 8.49 22.37 -11.56
N GLU A 147 8.06 23.34 -12.38
CA GLU A 147 8.95 24.30 -13.02
C GLU A 147 9.72 25.14 -11.99
N ILE A 148 9.06 25.70 -10.97
CA ILE A 148 9.72 26.49 -9.90
C ILE A 148 10.71 25.63 -9.11
N HIS A 149 10.32 24.39 -8.78
CA HIS A 149 11.19 23.45 -8.07
C HIS A 149 12.43 23.05 -8.89
N GLU A 150 12.29 22.88 -10.20
CA GLU A 150 13.39 22.55 -11.10
C GLU A 150 14.35 23.73 -11.29
N HIS A 151 13.84 24.95 -11.52
CA HIS A 151 14.67 26.16 -11.63
C HIS A 151 15.48 26.43 -10.36
N SER A 152 14.91 26.10 -9.19
CA SER A 152 15.58 26.23 -7.89
C SER A 152 16.47 25.04 -7.53
N ARG A 153 16.58 24.01 -8.39
CA ARG A 153 17.30 22.75 -8.11
C ARG A 153 16.87 22.08 -6.80
N GLY A 154 15.60 22.25 -6.41
CA GLY A 154 15.05 21.74 -5.16
C GLY A 154 15.54 22.44 -3.90
N MET A 155 16.18 23.61 -3.98
CA MET A 155 16.57 24.40 -2.81
C MET A 155 15.38 25.08 -2.12
N ILE A 156 14.31 25.36 -2.85
CA ILE A 156 13.18 26.15 -2.38
C ILE A 156 12.06 25.21 -1.93
N GLY A 157 11.62 25.37 -0.67
CA GLY A 157 10.53 24.59 -0.08
C GLY A 157 9.15 25.18 -0.37
N ALA A 158 8.10 24.41 -0.05
CA ALA A 158 6.69 24.75 -0.29
C ALA A 158 6.26 26.18 0.14
N PRO A 159 6.72 26.75 1.27
CA PRO A 159 6.34 28.12 1.66
C PRO A 159 6.81 29.19 0.68
N ARG A 160 8.03 29.05 0.16
CA ARG A 160 8.59 30.02 -0.79
C ARG A 160 8.05 29.83 -2.20
N MET A 161 7.83 28.57 -2.61
CA MET A 161 7.11 28.29 -3.86
C MET A 161 5.68 28.85 -3.85
N HIS A 162 5.05 28.94 -2.67
CA HIS A 162 3.73 29.56 -2.51
C HIS A 162 3.77 31.09 -2.67
N GLU A 163 4.80 31.75 -2.13
CA GLU A 163 5.05 33.18 -2.36
C GLU A 163 5.27 33.47 -3.85
N ASP A 164 6.11 32.68 -4.53
CA ASP A 164 6.36 32.82 -5.98
C ASP A 164 5.07 32.67 -6.81
N LEU A 165 4.20 31.71 -6.45
CA LEU A 165 2.91 31.50 -7.12
C LEU A 165 1.93 32.66 -6.88
N LEU A 166 1.94 33.26 -5.68
CA LEU A 166 1.11 34.43 -5.37
C LEU A 166 1.56 35.67 -6.16
N ASP A 167 2.87 35.87 -6.30
CA ASP A 167 3.44 36.97 -7.07
C ASP A 167 3.11 36.85 -8.58
N GLU A 168 2.95 35.62 -9.08
CA GLU A 168 2.48 35.34 -10.44
C GLU A 168 0.95 35.51 -10.61
N GLY A 169 0.23 35.84 -9.54
CA GLY A 169 -1.22 36.06 -9.55
C GLY A 169 -2.06 34.79 -9.43
N GLU A 170 -1.45 33.64 -9.09
CA GLU A 170 -2.18 32.39 -8.86
C GLU A 170 -2.79 32.38 -7.44
N THR A 171 -4.11 32.31 -7.35
CA THR A 171 -4.80 32.21 -6.06
C THR A 171 -4.71 30.79 -5.52
N VAL A 172 -3.62 30.49 -4.82
CA VAL A 172 -3.41 29.20 -4.13
C VAL A 172 -3.62 29.41 -2.63
N SER A 173 -4.52 28.65 -2.02
CA SER A 173 -4.64 28.64 -0.57
C SER A 173 -3.35 28.06 0.03
N PRO A 174 -2.70 28.73 1.00
CA PRO A 174 -1.62 28.08 1.73
C PRO A 174 -2.17 26.79 2.34
N GLU A 175 -1.45 25.70 2.15
CA GLU A 175 -1.79 24.40 2.73
C GLU A 175 -2.13 24.59 4.23
N PRO A 176 -3.25 24.04 4.74
CA PRO A 176 -3.53 24.17 6.15
C PRO A 176 -2.46 23.40 6.90
N ARG A 177 -1.62 24.17 7.61
CA ARG A 177 -0.77 23.74 8.71
C ARG A 177 -1.47 22.59 9.44
N CYS A 178 -0.81 21.43 9.54
CA CYS A 178 -1.32 20.20 10.14
C CYS A 178 -2.32 20.46 11.28
N PRO A 179 -3.55 19.94 11.23
CA PRO A 179 -4.37 19.90 12.43
C PRO A 179 -3.72 18.95 13.44
N PRO A 180 -3.81 19.23 14.75
CA PRO A 180 -3.47 18.25 15.77
C PRO A 180 -4.35 17.00 15.59
N GLU A 181 -3.80 15.86 15.98
CA GLU A 181 -4.39 14.52 15.86
C GLU A 181 -5.89 14.53 16.22
N GLY A 182 -6.75 14.17 15.27
CA GLY A 182 -8.15 13.81 15.56
C GLY A 182 -9.23 14.31 14.62
N SER A 183 -8.99 15.33 13.78
CA SER A 183 -10.07 15.90 12.95
C SER A 183 -10.00 15.46 11.49
N ARG A 184 -10.49 14.25 11.20
CA ARG A 184 -10.76 13.78 9.82
C ARG A 184 -12.11 14.31 9.34
N ALA A 185 -12.17 15.58 8.94
CA ALA A 185 -13.35 16.13 8.26
C ALA A 185 -12.99 17.26 7.30
N HIS A 186 -13.20 16.99 6.01
CA HIS A 186 -13.47 17.96 4.93
C HIS A 186 -12.41 19.03 4.59
N SER A 187 -11.32 18.61 3.95
CA SER A 187 -10.73 19.39 2.84
C SER A 187 -10.05 18.44 1.87
N ARG A 188 -10.78 18.03 0.82
CA ARG A 188 -10.25 17.19 -0.26
C ARG A 188 -9.77 18.10 -1.40
N LEU A 189 -8.53 18.56 -1.29
CA LEU A 189 -7.74 18.74 -2.51
C LEU A 189 -7.29 17.34 -2.93
N ALA A 190 -7.96 16.80 -3.94
CA ALA A 190 -7.44 15.67 -4.70
C ALA A 190 -6.21 16.19 -5.46
N ALA A 191 -5.05 16.12 -4.83
CA ALA A 191 -3.79 16.06 -5.54
C ALA A 191 -3.79 14.72 -6.32
N PRO A 192 -3.43 14.70 -7.62
CA PRO A 192 -3.08 13.46 -8.26
C PRO A 192 -1.95 12.80 -7.46
N GLU A 193 -1.94 11.47 -7.46
CA GLU A 193 -1.20 10.50 -6.65
C GLU A 193 0.35 10.66 -6.58
N GLU A 194 0.94 11.81 -6.91
CA GLU A 194 2.38 12.06 -6.94
C GLU A 194 2.87 13.34 -6.25
N VAL A 195 1.99 14.16 -5.64
CA VAL A 195 2.45 15.33 -4.87
C VAL A 195 1.80 15.36 -3.51
N CYS A 196 2.19 14.39 -2.69
CA CYS A 196 2.12 14.51 -1.25
C CYS A 196 3.50 14.96 -0.77
N PHE A 197 3.67 16.21 -0.33
CA PHE A 197 4.75 16.56 0.60
C PHE A 197 4.37 16.13 2.03
N GLY A 198 3.82 14.92 2.14
CA GLY A 198 3.72 14.20 3.40
C GLY A 198 5.05 13.50 3.62
N ARG A 199 5.61 13.61 4.83
CA ARG A 199 6.71 12.75 5.26
C ARG A 199 6.27 11.30 5.05
N SER A 200 6.75 10.67 3.98
CA SER A 200 6.69 9.21 3.84
C SER A 200 7.55 8.62 4.94
N ALA A 201 6.93 8.29 6.07
CA ALA A 201 7.45 7.35 7.05
C ALA A 201 7.45 5.95 6.41
N SER A 202 8.36 5.73 5.45
CA SER A 202 8.63 4.44 4.81
C SER A 202 9.76 4.62 3.79
N SER A 203 10.95 4.97 4.27
CA SER A 203 12.26 4.54 3.76
C SER A 203 13.30 5.42 4.45
N LEU A 204 13.76 4.97 5.62
CA LEU A 204 14.94 5.53 6.29
C LEU A 204 16.21 5.05 5.56
N GLN A 205 16.30 5.28 4.26
CA GLN A 205 17.56 5.28 3.56
C GLN A 205 17.65 6.57 2.73
N PRO A 206 18.50 7.51 3.14
CA PRO A 206 18.81 8.66 2.30
C PRO A 206 19.29 8.19 0.93
N PRO A 207 18.96 8.88 -0.17
CA PRO A 207 19.63 8.64 -1.45
C PRO A 207 21.15 8.74 -1.25
N ALA A 208 21.91 7.83 -1.84
CA ALA A 208 23.36 7.67 -1.60
C ALA A 208 24.18 8.97 -1.80
N SER A 209 23.65 9.96 -2.52
CA SER A 209 24.27 11.28 -2.69
C SER A 209 24.23 12.19 -1.46
N SER A 210 23.33 11.93 -0.49
CA SER A 210 23.19 12.74 0.73
C SER A 210 24.10 12.30 1.89
N LEU A 211 24.86 11.22 1.70
CA LEU A 211 25.92 10.78 2.61
C LEU A 211 27.30 11.33 2.23
N GLN A 212 27.43 11.96 1.07
CA GLN A 212 28.71 12.54 0.67
C GLN A 212 28.80 13.98 1.19
N PRO A 213 29.84 14.32 1.96
CA PRO A 213 30.08 15.69 2.36
C PRO A 213 30.30 16.57 1.11
N PRO A 214 30.05 17.89 1.20
CA PRO A 214 30.31 18.82 0.11
C PRO A 214 31.74 18.67 -0.43
N ALA A 215 31.92 18.86 -1.74
CA ALA A 215 33.24 18.78 -2.36
C ALA A 215 34.26 19.66 -1.61
N GLY A 216 35.35 19.06 -1.14
CA GLY A 216 36.40 19.74 -0.35
C GLY A 216 36.26 19.64 1.17
N VAL A 217 35.22 19.01 1.71
CA VAL A 217 35.05 18.80 3.16
C VAL A 217 35.24 17.32 3.50
N SER A 218 36.34 16.97 4.16
CA SER A 218 36.55 15.62 4.69
C SER A 218 35.89 15.46 6.06
N ASN A 219 35.20 14.34 6.27
CA ASN A 219 34.68 14.00 7.60
C ASN A 219 35.82 13.50 8.49
N LEU A 220 36.51 14.42 9.19
CA LEU A 220 37.64 14.09 10.06
C LEU A 220 37.28 13.18 11.26
N LEU A 221 35.99 13.09 11.60
CA LEU A 221 35.55 12.28 12.74
C LEU A 221 35.38 10.80 12.35
N GLU A 222 35.03 10.51 11.09
CA GLU A 222 34.73 9.16 10.57
C GLU A 222 33.80 8.33 11.48
N ARG A 223 32.86 8.98 12.18
CA ARG A 223 31.97 8.37 13.20
C ARG A 223 32.71 7.72 14.39
N VAL A 224 33.97 8.08 14.62
CA VAL A 224 34.74 7.69 15.80
C VAL A 224 34.42 8.66 16.95
N PHE A 225 33.40 8.32 17.74
CA PHE A 225 32.91 9.11 18.88
C PHE A 225 33.69 8.91 20.19
N THR A 226 34.88 8.34 20.11
CA THR A 226 35.80 8.15 21.24
C THR A 226 36.93 9.18 21.19
N ALA A 227 37.25 9.77 22.34
CA ALA A 227 38.37 10.69 22.54
C ALA A 227 39.24 10.19 23.71
N LEU A 228 40.56 10.30 23.58
CA LEU A 228 41.53 9.87 24.61
C LEU A 228 41.94 11.00 25.56
N GLU A 229 41.65 12.25 25.17
CA GLU A 229 42.00 13.46 25.92
C GLU A 229 40.78 14.41 25.89
N PRO A 230 40.59 15.23 26.94
CA PRO A 230 39.61 16.30 26.93
C PRO A 230 39.72 17.17 25.68
N GLU A 231 38.59 17.70 25.22
CA GLU A 231 38.55 18.77 24.21
C GLU A 231 39.03 18.43 22.80
N ARG A 232 39.37 17.17 22.52
CA ARG A 232 39.75 16.70 21.19
C ARG A 232 38.57 16.58 20.23
N LYS A 233 37.41 16.17 20.74
CA LYS A 233 36.22 15.92 19.92
C LYS A 233 34.98 16.34 20.69
N TRP A 234 34.18 17.16 20.05
CA TRP A 234 32.89 17.61 20.57
C TRP A 234 31.77 17.16 19.66
N VAL A 235 30.63 16.88 20.28
CA VAL A 235 29.39 16.57 19.57
C VAL A 235 28.33 17.55 20.02
N THR A 236 27.50 17.98 19.07
CA THR A 236 26.36 18.82 19.32
C THR A 236 25.11 18.18 18.77
N ASP A 237 23.98 18.41 19.44
CA ASP A 237 22.66 18.04 18.94
C ASP A 237 21.65 19.14 19.26
N ILE A 238 20.54 19.17 18.52
CA ILE A 238 19.42 20.08 18.73
C ILE A 238 18.17 19.27 19.06
N THR A 239 17.67 19.46 20.27
CA THR A 239 16.47 18.79 20.77
C THR A 239 15.30 19.76 20.78
N GLU A 240 14.16 19.35 20.21
CA GLU A 240 12.88 20.06 20.35
C GLU A 240 12.19 19.62 21.64
N ILE A 241 11.89 20.58 22.51
CA ILE A 241 11.19 20.40 23.77
C ILE A 241 9.82 21.07 23.63
N SER A 242 8.75 20.31 23.84
CA SER A 242 7.38 20.85 23.84
C SER A 242 7.06 21.45 25.21
N THR A 243 6.62 22.70 25.25
CA THR A 243 6.15 23.38 26.46
C THR A 243 4.70 23.83 26.28
N LEU A 244 4.06 24.30 27.37
CA LEU A 244 2.70 24.84 27.31
C LEU A 244 2.60 26.18 26.56
N GLU A 245 3.73 26.89 26.40
CA GLU A 245 3.82 28.19 25.72
C GLU A 245 4.28 28.08 24.26
N GLY A 246 4.67 26.87 23.82
CA GLY A 246 5.13 26.61 22.46
C GLY A 246 6.30 25.66 22.40
N LYS A 247 7.06 25.71 21.30
CA LYS A 247 8.23 24.87 21.11
C LYS A 247 9.48 25.61 21.58
N LEU A 248 10.32 24.90 22.31
CA LEU A 248 11.65 25.35 22.72
C LEU A 248 12.70 24.44 22.10
N PHE A 249 13.69 25.03 21.44
CA PHE A 249 14.83 24.28 20.91
C PHE A 249 16.00 24.44 21.87
N LEU A 250 16.63 23.32 22.24
CA LEU A 250 17.81 23.25 23.09
C LEU A 250 18.97 22.69 22.25
N CYS A 251 20.06 23.45 22.15
CA CYS A 251 21.33 22.97 21.62
C CYS A 251 22.29 22.69 22.77
N VAL A 252 22.89 21.50 22.77
CA VAL A 252 23.87 21.07 23.79
C VAL A 252 25.18 20.72 23.10
N VAL A 253 26.30 21.12 23.70
CA VAL A 253 27.66 20.72 23.31
C VAL A 253 28.22 19.80 24.38
N LEU A 254 28.64 18.61 23.97
CA LEU A 254 29.17 17.57 24.84
C LEU A 254 30.62 17.25 24.47
N ASP A 255 31.49 17.15 25.48
CA ASP A 255 32.86 16.66 25.32
C ASP A 255 32.88 15.13 25.30
N LEU A 256 33.41 14.54 24.23
CA LEU A 256 33.40 13.08 24.06
C LEU A 256 34.34 12.34 25.00
N TYR A 257 35.31 13.02 25.62
CA TYR A 257 36.16 12.42 26.66
C TYR A 257 35.44 12.40 28.01
N SER A 258 35.14 13.58 28.56
CA SER A 258 34.56 13.71 29.92
C SER A 258 33.07 13.37 30.00
N LYS A 259 32.37 13.32 28.86
CA LYS A 259 30.90 13.21 28.75
C LYS A 259 30.13 14.33 29.44
N LEU A 260 30.81 15.42 29.78
CA LEU A 260 30.21 16.59 30.38
C LEU A 260 29.60 17.50 29.31
N VAL A 261 28.52 18.18 29.70
CA VAL A 261 27.96 19.28 28.93
C VAL A 261 28.83 20.51 29.17
N ILE A 262 29.51 20.95 28.12
CA ILE A 262 30.47 22.06 28.16
C ILE A 262 29.88 23.38 27.64
N GLY A 263 28.71 23.32 27.00
CA GLY A 263 27.98 24.50 26.56
C GLY A 263 26.58 24.17 26.10
N TRP A 264 25.69 25.16 26.16
CA TRP A 264 24.31 25.01 25.73
C TRP A 264 23.69 26.35 25.34
N SER A 265 22.62 26.31 24.54
CA SER A 265 21.80 27.48 24.24
C SER A 265 20.37 27.05 23.95
N MET A 266 19.40 27.90 24.31
CA MET A 266 17.99 27.65 24.05
C MET A 266 17.37 28.79 23.23
N HIS A 267 16.42 28.47 22.37
CA HIS A 267 15.66 29.47 21.61
C HIS A 267 14.29 28.94 21.17
N HIS A 268 13.30 29.82 21.05
CA HIS A 268 11.94 29.46 20.60
C HIS A 268 11.85 29.14 19.09
N ARG A 269 12.93 29.39 18.34
CA ARG A 269 13.09 29.03 16.92
C ARG A 269 14.43 28.35 16.72
N GLN A 270 14.45 27.28 15.92
CA GLN A 270 15.68 26.65 15.45
C GLN A 270 16.41 27.60 14.49
N ASP A 271 17.42 28.30 15.02
CA ASP A 271 18.21 29.30 14.29
C ASP A 271 19.72 29.03 14.44
N ARG A 272 20.51 29.41 13.43
CA ARG A 272 21.98 29.29 13.44
C ARG A 272 22.60 29.98 14.65
N GLN A 273 22.02 31.09 15.09
CA GLN A 273 22.54 31.85 16.22
C GLN A 273 22.47 31.08 17.54
N MET A 274 21.50 30.19 17.71
CA MET A 274 21.43 29.32 18.89
C MET A 274 22.63 28.38 18.96
N VAL A 275 23.01 27.79 17.83
CA VAL A 275 24.16 26.88 17.75
C VAL A 275 25.46 27.65 17.96
N ILE A 276 25.60 28.82 17.32
CA ILE A 276 26.76 29.70 17.51
C ILE A 276 26.94 30.05 18.99
N ARG A 277 25.88 30.50 19.67
CA ARG A 277 25.93 30.81 21.11
C ARG A 277 26.34 29.62 21.98
N ALA A 278 25.83 28.42 21.67
CA ALA A 278 26.19 27.21 22.40
C ALA A 278 27.69 26.90 22.28
N VAL A 279 28.26 27.06 21.09
CA VAL A 279 29.70 26.85 20.84
C VAL A 279 30.55 27.99 21.42
N GLU A 280 30.12 29.24 21.30
CA GLU A 280 30.78 30.40 21.89
C GLU A 280 30.86 30.29 23.41
N MET A 281 29.80 29.80 24.07
CA MET A 281 29.81 29.50 25.51
C MET A 281 30.97 28.56 25.86
N VAL A 282 31.20 27.51 25.08
CA VAL A 282 32.32 26.58 25.31
C VAL A 282 33.67 27.30 25.15
N ILE A 283 33.82 28.08 24.08
CA ILE A 283 35.06 28.82 23.80
C ILE A 283 35.36 29.84 24.91
N TRP A 284 34.34 30.48 25.48
CA TRP A 284 34.51 31.41 26.60
C TRP A 284 34.87 30.69 27.89
N GLN A 285 34.22 29.58 28.22
CA GLN A 285 34.55 28.81 29.42
C GLN A 285 36.01 28.30 29.40
N ARG A 286 36.52 27.92 28.23
CA ARG A 286 37.93 27.56 28.01
C ARG A 286 38.92 28.67 28.33
N ARG A 287 38.59 29.93 28.01
CA ARG A 287 39.47 31.07 28.27
C ARG A 287 39.56 31.40 29.77
N GLY A 288 38.63 30.91 30.58
CA GLY A 288 38.60 31.10 32.03
C GLY A 288 39.46 30.11 32.82
N THR A 289 39.82 28.96 32.24
CA THR A 289 40.59 27.89 32.91
C THR A 289 42.10 27.91 32.60
N GLY A 290 42.57 28.90 31.85
CA GLY A 290 44.00 29.14 31.56
C GLY A 290 44.68 30.10 32.54
N ARG A 291 44.58 29.84 33.85
CA ARG A 291 45.44 30.42 34.89
C ARG A 291 45.90 29.35 35.86
#